data_AF-A0A085FFE7-F1
#
_entry.id   AF-A0A085FFE7-F1
#
_cell.length_a   1.000
_cell.length_b   1.000
_cell.length_c   1.000
_cell.angle_alpha   90.00
_cell.angle_beta   90.00
_cell.angle_gamma   90.00
#
_symmetry.space_group_name_H-M   'P 1'
#
loop_
_entity.id
_entity.type
_entity.pdbx_description
1 polymer ?
#
loop_
_entity_poly.entity_id
_entity_poly.type
_entity_poly.pdbx_seq_one_letter_code
_entity_poly.pdbx_strand_id
1 'polypeptide(L)'
;MQLMPATAERFGVTDACDAVTNIDGGVRYLAWLTEKFGNPLLVAAAYNAGEGRVMEYGGVPPIFETVNYLATVVNYQMGIEIEPAGKATPTALSASPTSGAAPPSKAPVGGIIQATKPGEFVAGVMEF
;
A
#
# COMPACT_ATOMS: atom_id res chain seq x y z
N MET A 1 -1.36 6.44 -17.09
CA MET A 1 -0.70 6.26 -15.78
C MET A 1 -1.57 5.44 -14.81
N GLN A 2 -2.19 4.32 -15.23
CA GLN A 2 -2.98 3.42 -14.35
C GLN A 2 -4.05 4.12 -13.48
N LEU A 3 -4.88 5.00 -14.07
CA LEU A 3 -6.00 5.62 -13.35
C LEU A 3 -7.11 4.61 -13.03
N MET A 4 -7.74 4.73 -11.85
CA MET A 4 -9.01 4.04 -11.57
C MET A 4 -10.10 4.51 -12.56
N PRO A 5 -11.07 3.66 -12.97
CA PRO A 5 -12.05 4.02 -14.01
C PRO A 5 -12.83 5.33 -13.77
N ALA A 6 -13.32 5.55 -12.55
CA ALA A 6 -14.03 6.79 -12.18
C ALA A 6 -13.12 8.03 -12.19
N THR A 7 -11.80 7.86 -12.00
CA THR A 7 -10.80 8.93 -12.13
C THR A 7 -10.45 9.17 -13.60
N ALA A 8 -10.30 8.11 -14.39
CA ALA A 8 -10.10 8.20 -15.84
C ALA A 8 -11.23 9.01 -16.50
N GLU A 9 -12.49 8.68 -16.19
CA GLU A 9 -13.68 9.40 -16.65
C GLU A 9 -13.65 10.88 -16.22
N ARG A 10 -13.44 11.17 -14.93
CA ARG A 10 -13.35 12.54 -14.38
C ARG A 10 -12.28 13.42 -15.04
N PHE A 11 -11.20 12.83 -15.52
CA PHE A 11 -10.08 13.55 -16.15
C PHE A 11 -10.00 13.36 -17.67
N GLY A 12 -11.06 12.82 -18.29
CA GLY A 12 -11.22 12.77 -19.76
C GLY A 12 -10.48 11.65 -20.48
N VAL A 13 -10.01 10.63 -19.76
CA VAL A 13 -9.30 9.47 -20.32
C VAL A 13 -10.33 8.43 -20.74
N THR A 14 -10.65 8.39 -22.04
CA THR A 14 -11.63 7.45 -22.62
C THR A 14 -11.06 6.05 -22.84
N ASP A 15 -9.75 5.93 -23.07
CA ASP A 15 -9.03 4.66 -23.12
C ASP A 15 -7.78 4.74 -22.23
N ALA A 16 -7.63 3.77 -21.32
CA ALA A 16 -6.44 3.65 -20.48
C ALA A 16 -5.28 2.92 -21.18
N CYS A 17 -5.53 2.28 -22.33
CA CYS A 17 -4.50 1.64 -23.15
C CYS A 17 -3.79 2.63 -24.09
N ASP A 18 -4.45 3.72 -24.52
CA ASP A 18 -3.77 4.82 -25.20
C ASP A 18 -2.81 5.54 -24.23
N ALA A 19 -1.55 5.64 -24.64
CA ALA A 19 -0.51 6.26 -23.83
C ALA A 19 -0.68 7.79 -23.72
N VAL A 20 -1.23 8.45 -24.74
CA VAL A 20 -1.27 9.93 -24.79
C VAL A 20 -2.32 10.47 -23.83
N THR A 21 -3.57 10.03 -23.96
CA THR A 21 -4.68 10.44 -23.09
C THR A 21 -4.49 9.99 -21.65
N ASN A 22 -3.99 8.76 -21.43
CA ASN A 22 -3.71 8.24 -20.10
C ASN A 22 -2.47 8.90 -19.43
N ILE A 23 -1.66 9.68 -20.16
CA ILE A 23 -0.67 10.59 -19.57
C ILE A 23 -1.29 11.95 -19.27
N ASP A 24 -2.01 12.57 -20.21
CA ASP A 24 -2.64 13.89 -20.00
C ASP A 24 -3.56 13.91 -18.77
N GLY A 25 -4.57 13.01 -18.73
CA GLY A 25 -5.48 12.93 -17.60
C GLY A 25 -4.80 12.51 -16.29
N GLY A 26 -3.70 11.76 -16.37
CA GLY A 26 -2.89 11.38 -15.22
C GLY A 26 -2.11 12.55 -14.60
N VAL A 27 -1.49 13.38 -15.44
CA VAL A 27 -0.82 14.62 -15.02
C VAL A 27 -1.84 15.62 -14.47
N ARG A 28 -3.01 15.75 -15.10
CA ARG A 28 -4.11 16.62 -14.64
C ARG A 28 -4.68 16.16 -13.30
N TYR A 29 -4.79 14.85 -13.05
CA TYR A 29 -5.14 14.32 -11.74
C TYR A 29 -4.07 14.62 -10.67
N LEU A 30 -2.77 14.43 -10.99
CA LEU A 30 -1.67 14.78 -10.08
C LEU A 30 -1.63 16.27 -9.74
N ALA A 31 -1.88 17.16 -10.71
CA ALA A 31 -1.95 18.60 -10.47
C ALA A 31 -3.08 18.94 -9.47
N TRP A 32 -4.29 18.42 -9.71
CA TRP A 32 -5.44 18.61 -8.83
C TRP A 32 -5.22 18.03 -7.42
N LEU A 33 -4.58 16.87 -7.30
CA LEU A 33 -4.18 16.32 -6.00
C LEU A 33 -3.17 17.23 -5.28
N THR A 34 -2.21 17.79 -6.02
CA THR A 34 -1.17 18.68 -5.47
C THR A 34 -1.77 19.96 -4.92
N GLU A 35 -2.69 20.60 -5.67
CA GLU A 35 -3.48 21.75 -5.20
C GLU A 35 -4.31 21.40 -3.95
N LYS A 36 -4.92 20.21 -3.93
CA LYS A 36 -5.82 19.77 -2.85
C LYS A 36 -5.12 19.42 -1.54
N PHE A 37 -3.94 18.81 -1.59
CA PHE A 37 -3.27 18.26 -0.42
C PHE A 37 -1.99 18.99 0.00
N GLY A 38 -1.31 19.71 -0.90
CA GLY A 38 -0.09 20.47 -0.61
C GLY A 38 1.14 19.66 -0.13
N ASN A 39 0.99 18.35 0.10
CA ASN A 39 2.00 17.47 0.67
C ASN A 39 2.22 16.26 -0.27
N PRO A 40 3.46 16.00 -0.74
CA PRO A 40 3.70 14.97 -1.75
C PRO A 40 3.39 13.54 -1.29
N LEU A 41 3.46 13.25 0.01
CA LEU A 41 3.09 11.93 0.55
C LEU A 41 1.57 11.72 0.50
N LEU A 42 0.79 12.76 0.80
CA LEU A 42 -0.67 12.70 0.69
C LEU A 42 -1.13 12.67 -0.78
N VAL A 43 -0.42 13.36 -1.68
CA VAL A 43 -0.64 13.28 -3.13
C VAL A 43 -0.39 11.85 -3.63
N ALA A 44 0.74 11.24 -3.31
CA ALA A 44 1.05 9.87 -3.71
C ALA A 44 0.07 8.84 -3.09
N ALA A 45 -0.34 9.03 -1.83
CA ALA A 45 -1.34 8.20 -1.17
C ALA A 45 -2.71 8.31 -1.88
N ALA A 46 -3.14 9.52 -2.22
CA ALA A 46 -4.41 9.76 -2.92
C ALA A 46 -4.36 9.31 -4.39
N TYR A 47 -3.19 9.31 -5.02
CA TYR A 47 -3.02 8.76 -6.36
C TYR A 47 -3.24 7.23 -6.38
N ASN A 48 -2.70 6.52 -5.39
CA ASN A 48 -2.83 5.06 -5.26
C ASN A 48 -4.20 4.61 -4.70
N ALA A 49 -4.65 5.21 -3.58
CA ALA A 49 -5.84 4.76 -2.84
C ALA A 49 -7.13 5.53 -3.19
N GLY A 50 -7.04 6.58 -4.01
CA GLY A 50 -8.09 7.57 -4.21
C GLY A 50 -8.09 8.64 -3.12
N GLU A 51 -8.46 9.87 -3.48
CA GLU A 51 -8.49 10.99 -2.52
C GLU A 51 -9.55 10.79 -1.42
N GLY A 52 -10.61 10.03 -1.72
CA GLY A 52 -11.65 9.66 -0.76
C GLY A 52 -11.08 8.96 0.47
N ARG A 53 -10.16 8.00 0.28
CA ARG A 53 -9.52 7.26 1.37
C ARG A 53 -8.61 8.15 2.22
N VAL A 54 -7.86 9.05 1.59
CA VAL A 54 -6.98 9.99 2.31
C VAL A 54 -7.78 10.96 3.17
N MET A 55 -8.96 11.38 2.71
CA MET A 55 -9.88 12.21 3.51
C MET A 55 -10.57 11.40 4.63
N GLU A 56 -11.03 10.17 4.34
CA GLU A 56 -11.67 9.26 5.31
C GLU A 56 -10.78 8.95 6.52
N TYR A 57 -9.48 8.69 6.28
CA TYR A 57 -8.50 8.38 7.32
C TYR A 57 -7.74 9.60 7.85
N GLY A 58 -7.99 10.81 7.31
CA GLY A 58 -7.30 12.05 7.70
C GLY A 58 -5.79 12.06 7.40
N GLY A 59 -5.32 11.22 6.46
CA GLY A 59 -3.90 10.98 6.21
C GLY A 59 -3.68 9.76 5.32
N VAL A 60 -2.50 9.14 5.40
CA VAL A 60 -2.20 7.89 4.68
C VAL A 60 -3.10 6.77 5.23
N PRO A 61 -3.94 6.12 4.41
CA PRO A 61 -4.80 5.04 4.88
C PRO A 61 -3.97 3.79 5.24
N PRO A 62 -4.38 2.97 6.23
CA PRO A 62 -3.68 1.76 6.67
C PRO A 62 -3.90 0.58 5.71
N ILE A 63 -3.69 0.81 4.42
CA ILE A 63 -3.78 -0.17 3.34
C ILE A 63 -2.34 -0.58 2.99
N PHE A 64 -2.03 -1.87 3.15
CA PHE A 64 -0.67 -2.42 2.94
C PHE A 64 -0.06 -2.01 1.59
N GLU A 65 -0.85 -2.12 0.52
CA GLU A 65 -0.45 -1.71 -0.84
C GLU A 65 -0.07 -0.22 -0.91
N THR A 66 -0.86 0.66 -0.30
CA THR A 66 -0.61 2.11 -0.30
C THR A 66 0.65 2.47 0.49
N VAL A 67 0.92 1.78 1.61
CA VAL A 67 2.16 1.98 2.39
C VAL A 67 3.39 1.49 1.61
N ASN A 68 3.30 0.35 0.93
CA ASN A 68 4.38 -0.17 0.08
C ASN A 68 4.64 0.73 -1.14
N TYR A 69 3.57 1.22 -1.77
CA TYR A 69 3.64 2.19 -2.86
C TYR A 69 4.35 3.47 -2.43
N LEU A 70 3.98 4.03 -1.27
CA LEU A 70 4.64 5.22 -0.70
C LEU A 70 6.12 4.98 -0.42
N ALA A 71 6.48 3.86 0.21
CA ALA A 71 7.89 3.51 0.45
C ALA A 71 8.69 3.41 -0.86
N THR A 72 8.08 2.86 -1.91
CA THR A 72 8.69 2.73 -3.25
C THR A 72 8.90 4.09 -3.90
N VAL A 73 7.87 4.95 -3.92
CA VAL A 73 7.93 6.30 -4.50
C VAL A 73 8.91 7.20 -3.74
N VAL A 74 8.92 7.15 -2.41
CA VAL A 74 9.82 7.96 -1.56
C VAL A 74 11.28 7.57 -1.76
N ASN A 75 11.60 6.27 -1.79
CA ASN A 75 12.98 5.82 -2.06
C ASN A 75 13.43 6.18 -3.47
N TYR A 76 12.57 6.01 -4.49
CA TYR A 76 12.85 6.45 -5.86
C TYR A 76 13.12 7.97 -5.93
N GLN A 77 12.30 8.78 -5.26
CA GLN A 77 12.48 10.24 -5.18
C GLN A 77 13.80 10.65 -4.47
N MET A 78 14.26 9.85 -3.50
CA MET A 78 15.54 10.07 -2.81
C MET A 78 16.75 9.46 -3.54
N GLY A 79 16.55 8.83 -4.70
CA GLY A 79 17.63 8.14 -5.44
C GLY A 79 18.15 6.88 -4.73
N ILE A 80 17.37 6.33 -3.79
CA ILE A 80 17.69 5.08 -3.09
C ILE A 80 17.25 3.91 -3.96
N GLU A 81 18.22 3.22 -4.54
CA GLU A 81 18.01 1.96 -5.26
C GLU A 81 17.54 0.89 -4.27
N ILE A 82 16.23 0.64 -4.21
CA ILE A 82 15.71 -0.56 -3.56
C ILE A 82 16.00 -1.74 -4.48
N GLU A 83 16.98 -2.57 -4.12
CA GLU A 83 17.06 -3.93 -4.65
C GLU A 83 15.73 -4.64 -4.37
N PRO A 84 14.94 -5.03 -5.40
CA PRO A 84 13.60 -5.57 -5.19
C PRO A 84 13.70 -6.85 -4.39
N ALA A 85 12.97 -6.91 -3.27
CA ALA A 85 13.10 -7.92 -2.21
C ALA A 85 12.83 -9.36 -2.68
N GLY A 86 13.81 -9.93 -3.35
CA GLY A 86 13.75 -11.20 -4.06
C GLY A 86 12.93 -11.15 -5.35
N LYS A 87 13.61 -11.38 -6.48
CA LYS A 87 13.16 -12.50 -7.34
C LYS A 87 13.34 -13.78 -6.53
N ALA A 88 12.40 -14.04 -5.62
CA ALA A 88 12.36 -15.25 -4.84
C ALA A 88 12.02 -16.41 -5.78
N THR A 89 13.07 -16.98 -6.40
CA THR A 89 12.96 -18.24 -7.12
C THR A 89 12.26 -19.23 -6.18
N PRO A 90 11.14 -19.85 -6.59
CA PRO A 90 10.53 -20.89 -5.80
C PRO A 90 11.45 -22.12 -5.85
N THR A 91 12.42 -22.15 -4.94
CA THR A 91 13.15 -23.37 -4.58
C THR A 91 12.10 -24.36 -4.13
N ALA A 92 11.74 -25.26 -5.04
CA ALA A 92 10.60 -26.14 -4.84
C ALA A 92 10.78 -26.92 -3.54
N LEU A 93 9.81 -26.82 -2.62
CA LEU A 93 9.72 -27.76 -1.52
C LEU A 93 9.52 -29.14 -2.16
N SER A 94 10.57 -29.95 -2.14
CA SER A 94 10.59 -31.28 -2.75
C SER A 94 9.65 -32.19 -1.99
N ALA A 95 8.40 -32.23 -2.42
CA ALA A 95 7.37 -33.03 -1.79
C ALA A 95 7.60 -34.51 -2.11
N SER A 96 7.68 -35.34 -1.07
CA SER A 96 7.34 -36.76 -1.16
C SER A 96 6.79 -37.25 0.19
N PRO A 97 5.81 -38.18 0.20
CA PRO A 97 4.86 -38.28 1.32
C PRO A 97 5.00 -39.55 2.17
N THR A 98 4.44 -39.52 3.37
CA THR A 98 3.93 -40.72 4.08
C THR A 98 2.63 -40.36 4.84
N SER A 99 1.68 -41.30 4.86
CA SER A 99 0.33 -41.16 5.42
C SER A 99 0.27 -41.24 6.95
N GLY A 100 -0.72 -40.61 7.61
CA GLY A 100 -0.91 -40.74 9.07
C GLY A 100 -2.08 -39.99 9.75
N ALA A 101 -3.32 -40.46 9.58
CA ALA A 101 -4.49 -40.21 10.46
C ALA A 101 -5.02 -38.75 10.63
N ALA A 102 -6.12 -38.59 11.38
CA ALA A 102 -6.98 -37.39 11.43
C ALA A 102 -7.61 -37.14 12.85
N PRO A 103 -8.59 -36.24 13.08
CA PRO A 103 -8.44 -35.08 13.99
C PRO A 103 -9.30 -35.13 15.28
N PRO A 104 -9.21 -34.13 16.17
CA PRO A 104 -10.11 -32.96 16.17
C PRO A 104 -9.34 -31.63 16.48
N SER A 105 -9.83 -30.47 16.98
CA SER A 105 -11.12 -30.03 17.55
C SER A 105 -11.30 -28.48 17.57
N LYS A 106 -12.45 -28.00 17.05
CA LYS A 106 -13.14 -26.70 17.35
C LYS A 106 -12.48 -25.34 17.03
N ALA A 107 -13.37 -24.36 16.77
CA ALA A 107 -13.13 -22.92 16.54
C ALA A 107 -13.47 -22.11 17.84
N PRO A 108 -13.56 -20.75 17.92
CA PRO A 108 -13.76 -19.76 16.84
C PRO A 108 -13.06 -18.36 16.94
N VAL A 109 -13.18 -17.58 15.85
CA VAL A 109 -13.41 -16.10 15.76
C VAL A 109 -12.46 -15.10 16.48
N GLY A 110 -12.14 -14.00 15.78
CA GLY A 110 -12.03 -12.68 16.44
C GLY A 110 -10.66 -12.01 16.54
N GLY A 111 -9.82 -12.07 15.51
CA GLY A 111 -8.50 -11.43 15.48
C GLY A 111 -8.52 -9.90 15.40
N ILE A 112 -8.90 -9.22 16.49
CA ILE A 112 -8.53 -7.81 16.71
C ILE A 112 -7.05 -7.79 17.09
N ILE A 113 -6.22 -7.01 16.38
CA ILE A 113 -4.84 -6.78 16.79
C ILE A 113 -4.86 -5.99 18.11
N GLN A 114 -4.55 -6.64 19.22
CA GLN A 114 -4.32 -5.93 20.47
C GLN A 114 -3.02 -5.12 20.33
N ALA A 115 -3.15 -3.80 20.36
CA ALA A 115 -2.00 -2.91 20.52
C ALA A 115 -1.45 -3.09 21.95
N THR A 116 -0.43 -3.93 22.09
CA THR A 116 0.43 -3.92 23.28
C THR A 116 1.05 -2.52 23.41
N LYS A 117 0.96 -1.93 24.60
CA LYS A 117 1.54 -0.62 24.85
C LYS A 117 3.06 -0.67 24.62
N PRO A 118 3.68 0.30 23.94
CA PRO A 118 5.11 0.52 24.12
C PRO A 118 5.35 0.93 25.59
N GLY A 119 6.36 0.33 26.22
CA GLY A 119 6.69 0.60 27.62
C GLY A 119 7.03 2.08 27.88
N GLU A 120 6.59 2.59 29.03
CA GLU A 120 6.83 3.97 29.45
C GLU A 120 8.23 4.10 30.08
N PHE A 121 9.05 5.04 29.59
CA PHE A 121 10.42 5.23 30.08
C PHE A 121 10.43 5.91 31.45
N VAL A 122 10.55 5.11 32.51
CA VAL A 122 10.75 5.59 33.88
C VAL A 122 12.19 5.32 34.31
N ALA A 123 12.90 6.35 34.74
CA ALA A 123 14.28 6.29 35.28
C ALA A 123 15.36 5.62 34.40
N GLY A 124 15.10 5.38 33.10
CA GLY A 124 16.11 4.98 32.10
C GLY A 124 16.23 3.48 31.83
N VAL A 125 15.32 2.66 32.34
CA VAL A 125 15.19 1.23 31.97
C VAL A 125 13.80 0.98 31.39
N MET A 126 13.69 0.08 30.42
CA MET A 126 12.43 -0.25 29.74
C MET A 126 12.00 -1.66 30.17
N GLU A 127 10.88 -1.76 30.89
CA GLU A 127 10.24 -3.03 31.24
C GLU A 127 9.19 -3.44 30.17
N PHE A 128 8.82 -4.73 30.18
CA PHE A 128 7.97 -5.40 29.19
C PHE A 128 6.66 -5.92 29.81
#